data_AF-A0A3D1YXL5-F1
#
_entry.id   AF-A0A3D1YXL5-F1
#
_cell.length_a   1.000
_cell.length_b   1.000
_cell.length_c   1.000
_cell.angle_alpha   90.00
_cell.angle_beta   90.00
_cell.angle_gamma   90.00
#
_symmetry.space_group_name_H-M   'P 1'
#
loop_
_entity.id
_entity.type
_entity.pdbx_description
1 polymer ?
#
loop_
_entity_poly.entity_id
_entity_poly.type
_entity_poly.pdbx_seq_one_letter_code
_entity_poly.pdbx_strand_id
1 'polypeptide(L)' 'MKAKDLMVPAQDVLRPDDTLLRAVTLLRTVREGEECVGIKGLAVLDVTGKLIGILSVGDFIKTAFPFYMGMM' A
#
# COMPACT_ATOMS: atom_id res chain seq x y z
N MET A 1 -3.22 -20.61 18.02
CA MET A 1 -2.59 -19.92 16.89
C MET A 1 -2.89 -18.43 16.99
N LYS A 2 -1.87 -17.58 16.88
CA LYS A 2 -1.91 -16.12 16.96
C LYS A 2 -1.49 -15.54 15.62
N ALA A 3 -1.85 -14.28 15.33
CA ALA A 3 -1.48 -13.62 14.08
C ALA A 3 0.04 -13.67 13.81
N LYS A 4 0.86 -13.45 14.83
CA LYS A 4 2.33 -13.54 14.75
C LYS A 4 2.86 -14.91 14.31
N ASP A 5 2.06 -15.96 14.42
CA ASP A 5 2.45 -17.32 14.03
C ASP A 5 2.29 -17.53 12.50
N LEU A 6 1.59 -16.62 11.80
CA LEU A 6 1.35 -16.64 10.35
C LEU A 6 1.95 -15.43 9.62
N MET A 7 2.07 -14.28 10.29
CA MET A 7 2.50 -13.03 9.67
C MET A 7 3.94 -13.11 9.16
N VAL A 8 4.13 -12.67 7.92
CA VAL A 8 5.45 -12.42 7.33
C VAL A 8 5.82 -10.95 7.57
N PRO A 9 7.08 -10.61 7.84
CA PRO A 9 7.52 -9.22 7.93
C PRO A 9 7.15 -8.44 6.67
N ALA A 10 6.60 -7.24 6.85
CA ALA A 10 6.31 -6.35 5.73
C ALA A 10 7.62 -5.91 5.08
N GLN A 11 7.83 -6.34 3.82
CA GLN A 11 9.04 -6.01 3.06
C GLN A 11 8.94 -4.62 2.42
N ASP A 12 7.75 -4.28 1.92
CA ASP A 12 7.47 -3.00 1.28
C ASP A 12 6.58 -2.14 2.18
N VAL A 13 7.15 -1.04 2.66
CA VAL A 13 6.48 -0.02 3.48
C VAL A 13 6.80 1.38 2.95
N LEU A 14 5.92 2.33 3.24
CA LEU A 14 6.08 3.73 2.89
C LEU A 14 6.38 4.58 4.13
N ARG A 15 7.13 5.65 3.92
CA ARG A 15 7.20 6.79 4.83
C ARG A 15 6.18 7.85 4.43
N PRO A 16 5.77 8.74 5.35
CA PRO A 16 4.73 9.74 5.07
C PRO A 16 5.17 10.74 4.00
N ASP A 17 6.48 10.99 3.90
CA ASP A 17 7.10 11.90 2.94
C ASP A 17 7.55 11.21 1.64
N ASP A 18 7.31 9.89 1.48
CA ASP A 18 7.61 9.21 0.22
C ASP A 18 6.67 9.70 -0.90
N THR A 19 7.20 9.72 -2.13
CA THR A 19 6.43 10.18 -3.29
C THR A 19 5.35 9.17 -3.69
N LEU A 20 4.25 9.68 -4.25
CA LEU A 20 3.20 8.85 -4.85
C LEU A 20 3.74 7.95 -5.98
N LEU A 21 4.75 8.42 -6.73
CA LEU A 21 5.43 7.61 -7.74
C LEU A 21 6.09 6.36 -7.12
N ARG A 22 6.77 6.54 -5.98
CA ARG A 22 7.37 5.41 -5.25
C ARG A 22 6.31 4.43 -4.76
N ALA A 23 5.21 4.94 -4.22
CA ALA A 23 4.09 4.12 -3.79
C ALA A 23 3.50 3.28 -4.93
N VAL A 24 3.29 3.86 -6.12
CA VAL A 24 2.82 3.11 -7.31
C VAL A 24 3.83 2.06 -7.76
N THR A 25 5.14 2.37 -7.72
CA THR A 25 6.18 1.39 -8.06
C THR A 25 6.12 0.18 -7.12
N LEU A 26 6.04 0.41 -5.80
CA LEU A 26 5.97 -0.66 -4.81
C LEU A 26 4.71 -1.51 -4.94
N LEU A 27 3.55 -0.89 -5.22
CA LEU A 27 2.29 -1.61 -5.47
C LEU A 27 2.36 -2.52 -6.72
N ARG A 28 3.21 -2.20 -7.70
CA ARG A 28 3.36 -2.95 -8.96
C ARG A 28 4.32 -4.14 -8.86
N THR A 29 5.24 -4.17 -7.88
CA THR A 29 6.46 -4.99 -7.97
C THR A 29 6.50 -6.24 -7.11
N VAL A 30 5.42 -6.65 -6.46
CA VAL A 30 5.50 -7.85 -5.59
C VAL A 30 5.48 -9.13 -6.42
N ARG A 31 6.66 -9.74 -6.50
CA ARG A 31 6.92 -11.07 -7.05
C ARG A 31 7.22 -12.01 -5.89
N GLU A 32 6.21 -12.73 -5.41
CA GLU A 32 6.41 -13.97 -4.66
C GLU A 32 6.21 -15.13 -5.65
N GLY A 33 7.29 -15.73 -6.17
CA GLY A 33 7.16 -16.82 -7.15
C GLY A 33 6.46 -16.43 -8.47
N GLU A 34 6.06 -17.43 -9.27
CA GLU A 34 5.45 -17.25 -10.59
C GLU A 34 4.06 -16.58 -10.58
N GLU A 35 3.46 -16.31 -9.42
CA GLU A 35 2.16 -15.66 -9.29
C GLU A 35 2.32 -14.22 -8.79
N CYS A 36 2.16 -13.25 -9.69
CA CYS A 36 2.06 -11.84 -9.33
C CYS A 36 0.74 -11.57 -8.59
N VAL A 37 0.75 -11.71 -7.26
CA VAL A 37 -0.34 -11.25 -6.41
C VAL A 37 0.00 -9.83 -5.95
N GLY A 38 -0.42 -8.84 -6.74
CA GLY A 38 -0.18 -7.43 -6.43
C GLY A 38 -0.63 -7.06 -5.00
N ILE A 39 0.19 -6.31 -4.27
CA ILE A 39 -0.18 -5.79 -2.95
C ILE A 39 -1.39 -4.87 -3.11
N LYS A 40 -2.48 -5.14 -2.36
CA LYS A 40 -3.68 -4.29 -2.36
C LYS A 40 -3.50 -3.00 -1.58
N GLY A 41 -2.56 -2.94 -0.63
CA GLY A 41 -2.22 -1.72 0.10
C GLY A 41 -0.88 -1.78 0.83
N LEU A 42 -0.20 -0.64 0.90
CA LEU A 42 1.09 -0.44 1.55
C LEU A 42 0.89 0.17 2.94
N ALA A 43 1.56 -0.39 3.94
CA ALA A 43 1.62 0.22 5.26
C ALA A 43 2.45 1.50 5.22
N VAL A 44 1.93 2.58 5.79
CA VAL A 44 2.65 3.84 5.99
C VAL A 44 3.11 3.90 7.45
N LEU A 45 4.42 3.95 7.66
CA LEU A 45 5.03 3.98 8.98
C LEU A 45 5.65 5.35 9.25
N ASP A 46 5.59 5.81 10.49
CA ASP A 46 6.34 6.99 10.92
C ASP A 46 7.83 6.70 11.15
N VAL A 47 8.58 7.71 11.59
CA VAL A 47 10.03 7.61 11.86
C VAL A 47 10.38 6.61 12.96
N THR A 48 9.43 6.26 13.83
CA THR A 48 9.60 5.29 14.91
C THR A 48 9.21 3.87 14.50
N GLY A 49 8.71 3.70 13.26
CA GLY A 49 8.18 2.43 12.76
C GLY A 49 6.73 2.16 13.17
N LYS A 50 6.02 3.15 13.74
CA LYS A 50 4.61 3.01 14.10
C LYS A 50 3.74 3.13 12.85
N LEU A 51 2.78 2.23 12.69
CA LEU A 51 1.77 2.30 11.63
C LEU A 51 0.89 3.53 11.82
N ILE A 52 0.86 4.40 10.81
CA ILE A 52 0.02 5.61 10.80
C ILE A 52 -1.08 5.57 9.73
N GLY A 53 -1.01 4.64 8.78
CA GLY A 53 -2.02 4.50 7.73
C GLY A 53 -1.73 3.37 6.76
N ILE A 54 -2.65 3.18 5.82
CA ILE A 54 -2.52 2.24 4.70
C ILE A 54 -2.83 3.02 3.42
N LEU A 55 -1.99 2.92 2.40
CA LEU A 55 -2.21 3.50 1.09
C LEU A 55 -2.49 2.39 0.07
N SER A 56 -3.66 2.42 -0.56
CA SER A 56 -4.12 1.39 -1.49
C SER A 56 -4.25 1.90 -2.93
N VAL A 57 -4.34 0.98 -3.90
CA VAL A 57 -4.68 1.32 -5.30
C VAL A 57 -6.00 2.11 -5.38
N GLY A 58 -6.97 1.80 -4.51
CA GLY A 58 -8.25 2.50 -4.48
C GLY A 58 -8.12 3.98 -4.12
N ASP A 59 -7.12 4.36 -3.32
CA ASP A 59 -6.87 5.75 -2.96
C ASP A 59 -6.28 6.55 -4.13
N PHE A 60 -5.45 5.90 -4.96
CA PHE A 60 -5.00 6.49 -6.23
C PHE A 60 -6.16 6.73 -7.19
N ILE A 61 -7.07 5.75 -7.32
CA ILE A 61 -8.27 5.89 -8.13
C ILE A 61 -9.11 7.07 -7.63
N LYS A 62 -9.41 7.16 -6.33
CA LYS A 62 -10.15 8.30 -5.78
C LYS A 62 -9.48 9.65 -5.99
N THR A 63 -8.15 9.68 -6.09
CA THR A 63 -7.40 10.92 -6.37
C THR A 63 -7.46 11.30 -7.84
N ALA A 64 -7.42 10.31 -8.75
CA ALA A 64 -7.50 10.52 -10.20
C ALA A 64 -8.93 10.78 -10.69
N PHE A 65 -9.94 10.22 -10.02
CA PHE A 65 -11.35 10.43 -10.32
C PHE A 65 -11.86 11.63 -9.53
N PRO A 66 -12.22 12.75 -10.19
CA PRO A 66 -12.79 13.89 -9.51
C PRO A 66 -14.04 13.49 -8.74
N PHE A 67 -14.15 13.95 -7.50
CA PHE A 67 -15.24 13.64 -6.56
C PHE A 67 -16.65 13.80 -7.17
N TYR A 68 -16.82 14.67 -8.16
CA TYR A 68 -18.09 14.92 -8.85
C TYR A 68 -18.56 13.79 -9.78
N MET A 69 -17.70 12.83 -10.16
CA MET A 69 -18.10 11.71 -11.04
C MET A 69 -18.79 10.56 -10.30
N GLY A 70 -18.80 10.56 -8.96
CA GLY A 70 -19.54 9.59 -8.15
C GLY A 70 -20.97 10.02 -7.76
N MET A 71 -21.42 11.17 -8.26
CA MET A 71 -22.76 11.74 -8.01
C MET A 71 -23.74 11.55 -9.17
N MET A 72 -23.47 10.61 -10.09
CA MET A 72 -24.36 10.23 -11.19
C MET A 72 -24.86 8.80 -10.98
#